data_AF-Q595S6-F1
#
_entry.id   AF-Q595S6-F1
#
_cell.length_a   1.000
_cell.length_b   1.000
_cell.length_c   1.000
_cell.angle_alpha   90.00
_cell.angle_beta   90.00
_cell.angle_gamma   90.00
#
_symmetry.space_group_name_H-M   'P 1'
#
loop_
_entity.id
_entity.type
_entity.pdbx_description
1 polymer ?
#
loop_
_entity_poly.entity_id
_entity_poly.type
_entity_poly.pdbx_seq_one_letter_code
_entity_poly.pdbx_strand_id
1 'polypeptide(L)'
;EIGPAETVLSRVPIGRAIAGTRLYVLDSSGGIAPPLAPGELHIGGVAPARGYLGRPALTADRFVPDPYGSGTRLYRTGDRARMRPDGTFEYLGRLDRQLKIRGQRVEPGEIEVVLNRHPLVRASVVEARPDTSGRLRLLAWVVPAGTEFPSPGTLRAHLEQVVPAGLVPDTVTVLSEFPVSPHGKLDRSALPDPAPRPAASEQAVSPRNPVEGKMARIWSEVLGVPEPSVTADFFQLGGHSLMATRVAMRVRYAFGVTLSAGELLSGTLTIERLAALVQSRQLAEAGDGEVDDVLGWLSGLSDDEVAELLAKEPGGEGMP
;
A
#
# COMPACT_ATOMS: atom_id res chain seq x y z
N GLU A 1 35.07 -8.49 24.60
CA GLU A 1 33.59 -8.47 24.55
C GLU A 1 33.17 -7.85 23.23
N ILE A 2 32.51 -8.62 22.38
CA ILE A 2 31.96 -8.17 21.10
C ILE A 2 30.45 -8.14 21.32
N GLY A 3 29.84 -6.96 21.15
CA GLY A 3 28.40 -6.73 21.34
C GLY A 3 27.55 -7.61 20.42
N PRO A 4 26.26 -7.79 20.74
CA PRO A 4 25.39 -8.70 20.02
C PRO A 4 25.32 -8.29 18.55
N ALA A 5 25.57 -9.28 17.69
CA ALA A 5 25.50 -9.15 16.24
C ALA A 5 24.14 -8.56 15.86
N GLU A 6 24.17 -7.31 15.41
CA GLU A 6 23.08 -6.70 14.67
C GLU A 6 22.78 -7.65 13.51
N THR A 7 21.64 -8.34 13.59
CA THR A 7 21.16 -9.22 12.51
C THR A 7 20.96 -8.35 11.29
N VAL A 8 21.98 -8.25 10.45
CA VAL A 8 21.88 -7.66 9.13
C VAL A 8 20.90 -8.53 8.38
N LEU A 9 19.62 -8.14 8.35
CA LEU A 9 18.67 -8.65 7.38
C LEU A 9 19.35 -8.47 6.03
N SER A 10 19.90 -9.56 5.48
CA SER A 10 20.64 -9.51 4.22
C SER A 10 19.64 -9.10 3.14
N ARG A 11 19.61 -7.80 2.81
CA ARG A 11 18.69 -7.30 1.79
C ARG A 11 19.04 -8.01 0.49
N VAL A 12 18.06 -8.69 -0.09
CA VAL A 12 18.21 -9.35 -1.39
C VAL A 12 18.68 -8.29 -2.40
N PRO A 13 19.81 -8.50 -3.11
CA PRO A 13 20.31 -7.53 -4.08
C PRO A 13 19.30 -7.36 -5.21
N ILE A 14 19.30 -6.17 -5.83
CA ILE A 14 18.53 -5.91 -7.05
C ILE A 14 19.24 -6.45 -8.31
N GLY A 15 20.37 -7.15 -8.14
CA GLY A 15 21.09 -7.83 -9.20
C GLY A 15 22.12 -6.94 -9.90
N ARG A 16 22.34 -7.19 -11.19
CA ARG A 16 23.30 -6.47 -12.05
C ARG A 16 22.58 -5.71 -13.15
N ALA A 17 23.30 -4.84 -13.85
CA ALA A 17 22.79 -4.19 -15.05
C ALA A 17 22.40 -5.22 -16.12
N ILE A 18 21.26 -4.99 -16.78
CA ILE A 18 20.85 -5.75 -17.97
C ILE A 18 21.67 -5.31 -19.19
N ALA A 19 21.65 -6.13 -20.26
CA ALA A 19 22.40 -5.85 -21.49
C ALA A 19 22.11 -4.45 -22.05
N GLY A 20 23.16 -3.74 -22.49
CA GLY A 20 23.06 -2.38 -23.03
C GLY A 20 22.81 -1.28 -22.00
N THR A 21 22.58 -1.62 -20.73
CA THR A 21 22.37 -0.67 -19.64
C THR A 21 23.63 -0.54 -18.80
N ARG A 22 23.88 0.66 -18.27
CA ARG A 22 24.95 0.91 -17.30
C ARG A 22 24.34 1.41 -15.99
N LEU A 23 24.81 0.90 -14.87
CA LEU A 23 24.40 1.36 -13.54
C LEU A 23 25.59 1.98 -12.84
N TYR A 24 25.39 3.17 -12.29
CA TYR A 24 26.39 3.90 -11.50
C TYR A 24 25.80 4.25 -10.14
N VAL A 25 26.57 4.07 -9.07
CA VAL A 25 26.26 4.67 -7.77
C VAL A 25 27.15 5.88 -7.65
N LEU A 26 26.56 7.07 -7.65
CA LEU A 26 27.30 8.33 -7.59
C LEU A 26 27.22 8.97 -6.20
N ASP A 27 28.32 9.53 -5.74
CA ASP A 27 28.36 10.33 -4.52
C ASP A 27 27.87 11.78 -4.74
N SER A 28 27.87 12.60 -3.70
CA SER A 28 27.41 13.99 -3.78
C SER A 28 28.30 14.90 -4.63
N SER A 29 29.52 14.48 -4.97
CA SER A 29 30.41 15.19 -5.90
C SER A 29 30.19 14.78 -7.35
N GLY A 30 29.33 13.78 -7.60
CA GLY A 30 29.11 13.21 -8.92
C GLY A 30 30.21 12.24 -9.34
N GLY A 31 31.03 11.74 -8.40
CA GLY A 31 32.01 10.68 -8.61
C GLY A 31 31.41 9.29 -8.40
N ILE A 32 32.01 8.24 -8.99
CA ILE A 32 31.59 6.85 -8.75
C ILE A 32 31.94 6.48 -7.30
N ALA A 33 30.94 6.09 -6.53
CA ALA A 33 31.10 5.67 -5.15
C ALA A 33 31.92 4.36 -5.06
N PRO A 34 32.82 4.22 -4.07
CA PRO A 34 33.53 2.96 -3.82
C PRO A 34 32.57 1.80 -3.52
N PRO A 35 33.00 0.53 -3.69
CA PRO A 35 32.22 -0.61 -3.25
C PRO A 35 31.75 -0.49 -1.80
N LEU A 36 30.50 -0.88 -1.56
CA LEU A 36 29.75 -0.79 -0.31
C LEU A 36 29.40 0.63 0.17
N ALA A 37 29.95 1.69 -0.44
CA ALA A 37 29.59 3.06 -0.11
C ALA A 37 28.20 3.41 -0.70
N PRO A 38 27.32 4.03 0.09
CA PRO A 38 26.01 4.46 -0.39
C PRO A 38 26.12 5.71 -1.27
N GLY A 39 25.32 5.77 -2.34
CA GLY A 39 25.17 6.92 -3.22
C GLY A 39 23.84 6.90 -3.97
N GLU A 40 23.66 7.84 -4.92
CA GLU A 40 22.50 7.88 -5.81
C GLU A 40 22.70 6.92 -6.99
N LEU A 41 21.74 6.03 -7.22
CA LEU A 41 21.71 5.17 -8.39
C LEU A 41 21.37 5.99 -9.65
N HIS A 42 22.20 5.83 -10.68
CA HIS A 42 22.04 6.43 -11.99
C HIS A 42 22.04 5.34 -13.07
N ILE A 43 21.20 5.53 -14.09
CA ILE A 43 21.05 4.59 -15.20
C ILE A 43 21.53 5.24 -16.48
N GLY A 44 22.50 4.63 -17.16
CA GLY A 44 23.01 5.03 -18.47
C GLY A 44 22.85 3.95 -19.54
N GLY A 45 23.40 4.19 -20.72
CA GLY A 45 23.30 3.27 -21.86
C GLY A 45 22.00 3.45 -22.63
N VAL A 46 21.39 2.34 -23.07
CA VAL A 46 20.19 2.37 -23.95
C VAL A 46 18.87 2.50 -23.19
N ALA A 47 18.87 2.33 -21.85
CA ALA A 47 17.67 2.30 -21.02
C ALA A 47 17.00 3.66 -20.74
N PRO A 48 17.73 4.80 -20.64
CA PRO A 48 17.09 6.09 -20.40
C PRO A 48 16.07 6.46 -21.48
N ALA A 49 14.88 6.87 -21.05
CA ALA A 49 13.84 7.36 -21.96
C ALA A 49 14.26 8.66 -22.68
N ARG A 50 13.49 9.07 -23.70
CA ARG A 50 13.72 10.36 -24.36
C ARG A 50 13.61 11.54 -23.39
N GLY A 51 12.63 11.48 -22.48
CA GLY A 51 12.34 12.49 -21.48
C GLY A 51 10.87 12.44 -21.05
N TYR A 52 10.43 13.47 -20.34
CA TYR A 52 9.03 13.66 -19.96
C TYR A 52 8.29 14.47 -21.05
N LEU A 53 7.15 13.94 -21.52
CA LEU A 53 6.34 14.57 -22.56
C LEU A 53 5.89 15.98 -22.12
N GLY A 54 6.21 16.99 -22.92
CA GLY A 54 5.83 18.39 -22.65
C GLY A 54 6.49 19.02 -21.41
N ARG A 55 7.50 18.38 -20.80
CA ARG A 55 8.15 18.85 -19.57
C ARG A 55 9.68 18.94 -19.74
N PRO A 56 10.19 19.93 -20.49
CA PRO A 56 11.61 20.05 -20.78
C PRO A 56 12.47 20.34 -19.53
N ALA A 57 11.99 21.18 -18.61
CA ALA A 57 12.72 21.49 -17.37
C ALA A 57 12.92 20.24 -16.49
N LEU A 58 11.88 19.44 -16.27
CA LEU A 58 11.96 18.19 -15.53
C LEU A 58 12.83 17.15 -16.25
N THR A 59 12.80 17.15 -17.59
CA THR A 59 13.68 16.29 -18.39
C THR A 59 15.14 16.68 -18.19
N ALA A 60 15.48 17.97 -18.22
CA ALA A 60 16.86 18.41 -17.99
C ALA A 60 17.34 18.12 -16.56
N ASP A 61 16.46 18.23 -15.56
CA ASP A 61 16.78 17.90 -14.16
C ASP A 61 17.09 16.41 -13.96
N ARG A 62 16.31 15.51 -14.60
CA ARG A 62 16.42 14.06 -14.38
C ARG A 62 17.28 13.33 -15.39
N PHE A 63 17.51 13.87 -16.58
CA PHE A 63 18.32 13.28 -17.65
C PHE A 63 19.57 14.13 -17.86
N VAL A 64 20.58 13.89 -17.01
CA VAL A 64 21.81 14.67 -16.95
C VAL A 64 22.88 14.13 -17.90
N PRO A 65 23.92 14.91 -18.26
CA PRO A 65 25.04 14.41 -19.05
C PRO A 65 25.72 13.21 -18.37
N ASP A 66 26.15 12.24 -19.17
CA ASP A 66 26.93 11.09 -18.70
C ASP A 66 28.44 11.38 -18.84
N PRO A 67 29.17 11.67 -17.74
CA PRO A 67 30.60 11.93 -17.81
C PRO A 67 31.41 10.64 -18.05
N TYR A 68 30.79 9.45 -17.97
CA TYR A 68 31.45 8.15 -18.10
C TYR A 68 31.15 7.45 -19.43
N GLY A 69 30.30 8.05 -20.25
CA GLY A 69 29.85 7.53 -21.54
C GLY A 69 30.16 8.51 -22.68
N SER A 70 30.25 7.98 -23.90
CA SER A 70 30.56 8.78 -25.08
C SER A 70 29.31 9.50 -25.61
N GLY A 71 28.96 10.64 -25.02
CA GLY A 71 27.85 11.49 -25.48
C GLY A 71 26.45 10.99 -25.09
N THR A 72 26.37 10.17 -24.04
CA THR A 72 25.10 9.64 -23.49
C THR A 72 24.54 10.52 -22.38
N ARG A 73 23.34 10.17 -21.89
CA ARG A 73 22.72 10.79 -20.70
C ARG A 73 22.57 9.74 -19.61
N LEU A 74 22.65 10.18 -18.36
CA LEU A 74 22.24 9.41 -17.18
C LEU A 74 20.84 9.82 -16.76
N TYR A 75 20.01 8.84 -16.45
CA TYR A 75 18.78 9.05 -15.71
C TYR A 75 19.04 8.96 -14.21
N ARG A 76 18.73 10.04 -13.49
CA ARG A 76 18.78 10.13 -12.03
C ARG A 76 17.60 9.38 -11.45
N THR A 77 17.82 8.22 -10.83
CA THR A 77 16.68 7.45 -10.32
C THR A 77 16.13 8.09 -9.05
N GLY A 78 16.97 8.77 -8.26
CA GLY A 78 16.67 9.21 -6.90
C GLY A 78 16.62 8.05 -5.89
N ASP A 79 17.07 6.85 -6.26
CA ASP A 79 17.24 5.74 -5.33
C ASP A 79 18.62 5.84 -4.67
N ARG A 80 18.66 5.60 -3.36
CA ARG A 80 19.90 5.38 -2.62
C ARG A 80 20.27 3.90 -2.77
N ALA A 81 21.47 3.62 -3.26
CA ALA A 81 21.97 2.27 -3.46
C ALA A 81 23.45 2.18 -3.10
N ARG A 82 23.99 0.96 -3.07
CA ARG A 82 25.44 0.70 -3.05
C ARG A 82 25.78 -0.47 -3.96
N MET A 83 26.98 -0.46 -4.52
CA MET A 83 27.51 -1.59 -5.29
C MET A 83 28.27 -2.54 -4.36
N ARG A 84 28.02 -3.83 -4.45
CA ARG A 84 28.74 -4.86 -3.70
C ARG A 84 30.04 -5.25 -4.40
N PRO A 85 31.02 -5.84 -3.69
CA PRO A 85 32.26 -6.30 -4.29
C PRO A 85 32.09 -7.31 -5.42
N ASP A 86 31.01 -8.10 -5.39
CA ASP A 86 30.67 -9.04 -6.46
C ASP A 86 30.13 -8.33 -7.72
N GLY A 87 29.82 -7.03 -7.67
CA GLY A 87 29.26 -6.25 -8.77
C GLY A 87 27.72 -6.27 -8.84
N THR A 88 27.05 -6.81 -7.82
CA THR A 88 25.60 -6.66 -7.65
C THR A 88 25.27 -5.35 -6.93
N PHE A 89 24.06 -4.85 -7.10
CA PHE A 89 23.60 -3.62 -6.47
C PHE A 89 22.61 -3.92 -5.34
N GLU A 90 22.69 -3.15 -4.27
CA GLU A 90 21.77 -3.22 -3.14
C GLU A 90 20.98 -1.92 -3.05
N TYR A 91 19.65 -2.05 -2.98
CA TYR A 91 18.75 -0.93 -2.77
C TYR A 91 18.66 -0.56 -1.29
N LEU A 92 18.99 0.68 -0.96
CA LEU A 92 19.02 1.19 0.41
C LEU A 92 17.78 2.03 0.75
N GLY A 93 17.11 2.59 -0.25
CA GLY A 93 15.92 3.42 -0.08
C GLY A 93 15.83 4.48 -1.17
N ARG A 94 15.04 5.52 -0.94
CA ARG A 94 14.99 6.70 -1.82
C ARG A 94 15.68 7.89 -1.18
N LEU A 95 16.27 8.72 -2.03
CA LEU A 95 16.83 10.02 -1.65
C LEU A 95 15.73 11.09 -1.57
N ASP A 96 14.70 10.96 -2.40
CA ASP A 96 13.48 11.77 -2.28
C ASP A 96 12.37 11.00 -1.54
N ARG A 97 11.24 11.66 -1.35
CA ARG A 97 10.08 11.13 -0.61
C ARG A 97 9.19 10.21 -1.45
N GLN A 98 9.61 9.75 -2.63
CA GLN A 98 8.79 8.82 -3.39
C GLN A 98 8.80 7.47 -2.70
N LEU A 99 7.61 6.89 -2.55
CA LEU A 99 7.41 5.66 -1.77
C LEU A 99 6.74 4.62 -2.66
N LYS A 100 7.08 3.34 -2.46
CA LYS A 100 6.30 2.24 -3.02
C LYS A 100 5.35 1.73 -1.95
N ILE A 101 4.06 2.07 -2.07
CA ILE A 101 3.02 1.59 -1.17
C ILE A 101 2.18 0.60 -1.97
N ARG A 102 2.06 -0.64 -1.48
CA ARG A 102 1.27 -1.70 -2.15
C ARG A 102 1.67 -1.92 -3.62
N GLY A 103 2.97 -1.77 -3.93
CA GLY A 103 3.51 -1.92 -5.30
C GLY A 103 3.32 -0.70 -6.21
N GLN A 104 2.61 0.33 -5.76
CA GLN A 104 2.36 1.56 -6.52
C GLN A 104 3.37 2.65 -6.12
N ARG A 105 3.85 3.41 -7.12
CA ARG A 105 4.67 4.60 -6.89
C ARG A 105 3.77 5.72 -6.37
N VAL A 106 4.07 6.22 -5.18
CA VAL A 106 3.32 7.27 -4.51
C VAL A 106 4.22 8.48 -4.36
N GLU A 107 3.70 9.63 -4.78
CA GLU A 107 4.30 10.92 -4.51
C GLU A 107 3.39 11.67 -3.52
N PRO A 108 3.73 11.70 -2.21
CA PRO A 108 2.88 12.36 -1.21
C PRO A 108 2.52 13.81 -1.58
N GLY A 109 3.44 14.52 -2.24
CA GLY A 109 3.21 15.87 -2.74
C GLY A 109 2.09 16.00 -3.78
N GLU A 110 1.82 14.98 -4.60
CA GLU A 110 0.69 15.01 -5.53
C GLU A 110 -0.65 14.97 -4.79
N ILE A 111 -0.70 14.19 -3.70
CA ILE A 111 -1.87 14.08 -2.84
C ILE A 111 -2.07 15.37 -2.05
N GLU A 112 -0.97 15.97 -1.56
CA GLU A 112 -0.99 17.30 -0.93
C GLU A 112 -1.55 18.36 -1.89
N VAL A 113 -1.16 18.35 -3.17
CA VAL A 113 -1.69 19.28 -4.19
C VAL A 113 -3.21 19.10 -4.35
N VAL A 114 -3.72 17.86 -4.34
CA VAL A 114 -5.17 17.62 -4.45
C VAL A 114 -5.90 18.09 -3.18
N LEU A 115 -5.37 17.79 -1.98
CA LEU A 115 -5.94 18.24 -0.71
C LEU A 115 -5.99 19.77 -0.63
N ASN A 116 -4.91 20.45 -1.00
CA ASN A 116 -4.81 21.92 -0.95
C ASN A 116 -5.70 22.64 -1.98
N ARG A 117 -6.31 21.93 -2.93
CA ARG A 117 -7.34 22.49 -3.82
C ARG A 117 -8.73 22.53 -3.18
N HIS A 118 -8.94 21.80 -2.09
CA HIS A 118 -10.21 21.83 -1.38
C HIS A 118 -10.40 23.19 -0.68
N PRO A 119 -11.53 23.89 -0.87
CA PRO A 119 -11.71 25.27 -0.36
C PRO A 119 -11.51 25.45 1.15
N LEU A 120 -11.80 24.40 1.93
CA LEU A 120 -11.65 24.41 3.38
C LEU A 120 -10.23 24.09 3.87
N VAL A 121 -9.27 23.81 2.99
CA VAL A 121 -7.89 23.41 3.36
C VAL A 121 -6.92 24.54 3.07
N ARG A 122 -6.20 25.00 4.10
CA ARG A 122 -5.10 25.99 3.97
C ARG A 122 -3.82 25.33 3.53
N ALA A 123 -3.51 24.20 4.15
CA ALA A 123 -2.26 23.48 3.96
C ALA A 123 -2.45 22.01 4.36
N SER A 124 -1.68 21.13 3.74
CA SER A 124 -1.69 19.69 3.99
C SER A 124 -0.27 19.14 4.02
N VAL A 125 -0.08 18.06 4.78
CA VAL A 125 1.14 17.24 4.79
C VAL A 125 0.74 15.80 4.66
N VAL A 126 1.41 15.04 3.79
CA VAL A 126 1.19 13.61 3.62
C VAL A 126 2.51 12.87 3.87
N GLU A 127 2.47 11.84 4.72
CA GLU A 127 3.63 11.00 5.03
C GLU A 127 3.27 9.52 4.99
N ALA A 128 4.22 8.68 4.60
CA ALA A 128 4.11 7.26 4.89
C ALA A 128 4.83 6.93 6.20
N ARG A 129 4.11 6.29 7.12
CA ARG A 129 4.68 5.77 8.37
C ARG A 129 4.47 4.26 8.43
N PRO A 130 5.43 3.48 8.95
CA PRO A 130 5.20 2.08 9.25
C PRO A 130 4.15 1.95 10.36
N ASP A 131 3.28 0.96 10.25
CA ASP A 131 2.41 0.53 11.35
C ASP A 131 3.13 -0.44 12.29
N THR A 132 2.39 -0.98 13.27
CA THR A 132 2.92 -1.95 14.24
C THR A 132 3.42 -3.25 13.60
N SER A 133 3.03 -3.55 12.36
CA SER A 133 3.52 -4.70 11.57
C SER A 133 4.71 -4.35 10.66
N GLY A 134 5.18 -3.10 10.68
CA GLY A 134 6.24 -2.61 9.79
C GLY A 134 5.76 -2.25 8.38
N ARG A 135 4.45 -2.31 8.11
CA ARG A 135 3.87 -1.96 6.80
C ARG A 135 3.69 -0.45 6.69
N LEU A 136 4.11 0.13 5.56
CA LEU A 136 3.89 1.54 5.28
C LEU A 136 2.39 1.84 5.07
N ARG A 137 1.86 2.76 5.87
CA ARG A 137 0.55 3.40 5.74
C ARG A 137 0.73 4.85 5.34
N LEU A 138 -0.16 5.36 4.51
CA LEU A 138 -0.14 6.75 4.08
C LEU A 138 -1.07 7.57 4.97
N LEU A 139 -0.56 8.61 5.59
CA LEU A 139 -1.27 9.44 6.57
C LEU A 139 -1.27 10.88 6.07
N ALA A 140 -2.39 11.58 6.25
CA ALA A 140 -2.51 12.99 5.90
C ALA A 140 -2.86 13.83 7.13
N TRP A 141 -2.27 15.01 7.23
CA TRP A 141 -2.65 16.06 8.17
C TRP A 141 -3.03 17.30 7.40
N VAL A 142 -4.10 17.97 7.82
CA VAL A 142 -4.60 19.17 7.16
C VAL A 142 -4.84 20.27 8.17
N VAL A 143 -4.67 21.51 7.73
CA VAL A 143 -4.98 22.71 8.50
C VAL A 143 -6.10 23.49 7.79
N PRO A 144 -7.19 23.88 8.48
CA PRO A 144 -8.29 24.60 7.87
C PRO A 144 -7.93 25.98 7.32
N ALA A 145 -8.60 26.39 6.24
CA ALA A 145 -8.50 27.73 5.65
C ALA A 145 -9.16 28.82 6.52
N GLY A 146 -10.16 28.47 7.33
CA GLY A 146 -10.90 29.41 8.16
C GLY A 146 -11.43 28.78 9.44
N THR A 147 -12.55 29.28 9.94
CA THR A 147 -13.21 28.78 11.16
C THR A 147 -14.01 27.51 10.95
N GLU A 148 -14.32 27.18 9.69
CA GLU A 148 -14.99 25.93 9.32
C GLU A 148 -13.97 24.82 9.11
N PHE A 149 -14.16 23.71 9.82
CA PHE A 149 -13.27 22.55 9.77
C PHE A 149 -13.81 21.52 8.77
N PRO A 150 -13.02 21.09 7.77
CA PRO A 150 -13.46 20.03 6.88
C PRO A 150 -13.57 18.71 7.65
N SER A 151 -14.63 17.93 7.38
CA SER A 151 -14.69 16.58 7.93
C SER A 151 -13.67 15.67 7.22
N PRO A 152 -13.04 14.70 7.92
CA PRO A 152 -12.16 13.72 7.28
C PRO A 152 -12.82 12.95 6.13
N GLY A 153 -14.13 12.66 6.24
CA GLY A 153 -14.90 11.99 5.19
C GLY A 153 -15.04 12.83 3.93
N THR A 154 -15.30 14.14 4.07
CA THR A 154 -15.38 15.08 2.93
C THR A 154 -14.05 15.15 2.18
N LEU A 155 -12.92 15.21 2.89
CA LEU A 155 -11.60 15.26 2.27
C LEU A 155 -11.21 13.95 1.59
N ARG A 156 -11.61 12.81 2.16
CA ARG A 156 -11.45 11.50 1.52
C ARG A 156 -12.25 11.42 0.23
N ALA A 157 -13.52 11.81 0.25
CA ALA A 157 -14.38 11.82 -0.94
C ALA A 157 -13.81 12.73 -2.04
N HIS A 158 -13.26 13.90 -1.67
CA HIS A 158 -12.58 14.80 -2.60
C HIS A 158 -11.34 14.16 -3.23
N LEU A 159 -10.53 13.44 -2.44
CA LEU A 159 -9.38 12.71 -2.94
C LEU A 159 -9.77 11.59 -3.90
N GLU A 160 -10.81 10.83 -3.60
CA GLU A 160 -11.27 9.69 -4.41
C GLU A 160 -11.75 10.09 -5.81
N GLN A 161 -12.07 11.36 -6.05
CA GLN A 161 -12.42 11.87 -7.38
C GLN A 161 -11.23 11.96 -8.34
N VAL A 162 -9.99 12.03 -7.82
CA VAL A 162 -8.79 12.37 -8.61
C VAL A 162 -7.64 11.40 -8.36
N VAL A 163 -7.53 10.88 -7.14
CA VAL A 163 -6.45 10.01 -6.68
C VAL A 163 -6.93 8.55 -6.77
N PRO A 164 -6.14 7.65 -7.38
CA PRO A 164 -6.46 6.22 -7.41
C PRO A 164 -6.69 5.68 -5.99
N ALA A 165 -7.67 4.78 -5.83
CA ALA A 165 -8.10 4.26 -4.53
C ALA A 165 -6.95 3.70 -3.66
N GLY A 166 -5.92 3.10 -4.28
CA GLY A 166 -4.75 2.57 -3.59
C GLY A 166 -3.79 3.63 -3.01
N LEU A 167 -3.95 4.89 -3.42
CA LEU A 167 -3.11 6.04 -3.04
C LEU A 167 -3.84 7.04 -2.14
N VAL A 168 -5.13 6.84 -1.85
CA VAL A 168 -5.87 7.66 -0.89
C VAL A 168 -5.32 7.37 0.53
N PRO A 169 -4.95 8.40 1.33
CA PRO A 169 -4.45 8.21 2.68
C PRO A 169 -5.37 7.35 3.55
N ASP A 170 -4.76 6.49 4.38
CA ASP A 170 -5.44 5.65 5.35
C ASP A 170 -6.14 6.51 6.42
N THR A 171 -5.56 7.66 6.79
CA THR A 171 -6.17 8.64 7.69
C THR A 171 -5.98 10.07 7.20
N VAL A 172 -6.94 10.93 7.55
CA VAL A 172 -6.85 12.39 7.38
C VAL A 172 -7.14 13.04 8.73
N THR A 173 -6.13 13.63 9.34
CA THR A 173 -6.22 14.29 10.66
C THR A 173 -6.29 15.80 10.47
N VAL A 174 -7.28 16.45 11.08
CA VAL A 174 -7.41 17.91 11.03
C VAL A 174 -6.73 18.52 12.25
N LEU A 175 -5.81 19.46 12.02
CA LEU A 175 -5.07 20.19 13.05
C LEU A 175 -5.47 21.67 13.01
N SER A 176 -5.43 22.36 14.16
CA SER A 176 -5.56 23.82 14.21
C SER A 176 -4.39 24.52 13.50
N GLU A 177 -3.18 23.97 13.67
CA GLU A 177 -1.95 24.44 13.05
C GLU A 177 -0.93 23.31 12.93
N PHE A 178 0.09 23.50 12.08
CA PHE A 178 1.18 22.55 11.99
C PHE A 178 2.24 22.83 13.06
N PRO A 179 2.79 21.79 13.70
CA PRO A 179 3.95 21.95 14.56
C PRO A 179 5.14 22.46 13.73
N VAL A 180 5.83 23.47 14.24
CA VAL A 180 7.01 24.04 13.61
C VAL A 180 8.20 23.97 14.57
N SER A 181 9.37 23.72 14.02
CA SER A 181 10.64 23.80 14.72
C SER A 181 10.95 25.25 15.12
N PRO A 182 11.93 25.50 16.01
CA PRO A 182 12.36 26.85 16.38
C PRO A 182 12.79 27.75 15.20
N HIS A 183 13.09 27.15 14.04
CA HIS A 183 13.44 27.85 12.81
C HIS A 183 12.24 28.07 11.86
N GLY A 184 10.99 27.85 12.32
CA GLY A 184 9.77 28.09 11.55
C GLY A 184 9.52 27.07 10.43
N LYS A 185 10.27 25.97 10.38
CA LYS A 185 10.03 24.85 9.45
C LYS A 185 9.13 23.82 10.09
N LEU A 186 8.22 23.21 9.31
CA LEU A 186 7.39 22.07 9.72
C LEU A 186 8.22 21.01 10.46
N ASP A 187 7.85 20.72 11.71
CA ASP A 187 8.40 19.66 12.52
C ASP A 187 7.57 18.38 12.34
N ARG A 188 8.09 17.47 11.53
CA ARG A 188 7.40 16.23 11.16
C ARG A 188 7.37 15.21 12.29
N SER A 189 8.39 15.21 13.15
CA SER A 189 8.44 14.34 14.33
C SER A 189 7.38 14.71 15.36
N ALA A 190 6.98 15.99 15.39
CA ALA A 190 5.94 16.48 16.28
C ALA A 190 4.51 16.34 15.71
N LEU A 191 4.35 15.85 14.48
CA LEU A 191 3.02 15.56 13.94
C LEU A 191 2.38 14.42 14.75
N PRO A 192 1.18 14.64 15.30
CA PRO A 192 0.54 13.65 16.15
C PRO A 192 0.27 12.40 15.32
N ASP A 193 0.53 11.23 15.90
CA ASP A 193 0.05 10.01 15.29
C ASP A 193 -1.48 10.08 15.19
N PRO A 194 -2.06 9.79 14.01
CA PRO A 194 -3.49 9.73 13.88
C PRO A 194 -3.98 8.71 14.90
N ALA A 195 -4.98 9.11 15.70
CA ALA A 195 -5.59 8.20 16.66
C ALA A 195 -5.85 6.85 15.95
N PRO A 196 -5.48 5.70 16.54
CA PRO A 196 -5.90 4.42 16.00
C PRO A 196 -7.39 4.55 15.79
N ARG A 197 -7.82 4.39 14.54
CA ARG A 197 -9.20 4.61 14.14
C ARG A 197 -10.07 3.97 15.22
N PRO A 198 -10.85 4.72 16.02
CA PRO A 198 -11.87 4.07 16.82
C PRO A 198 -12.69 3.30 15.79
N ALA A 199 -12.74 1.97 15.96
CA ALA A 199 -13.58 1.10 15.15
C ALA A 199 -14.90 1.84 14.96
N ALA A 200 -15.23 2.14 13.70
CA ALA A 200 -16.19 3.17 13.31
C ALA A 200 -17.33 3.30 14.32
N SER A 201 -17.30 4.35 15.14
CA SER A 201 -18.40 4.73 16.03
C SER A 201 -19.48 5.50 15.27
N GLU A 202 -19.65 5.20 13.97
CA GLU A 202 -20.93 5.36 13.29
C GLU A 202 -21.67 4.05 13.55
N GLN A 203 -22.40 4.01 14.68
CA GLN A 203 -23.33 2.95 15.08
C GLN A 203 -22.94 1.56 14.57
N ALA A 204 -22.01 0.89 15.27
CA ALA A 204 -21.65 -0.49 14.96
C ALA A 204 -22.92 -1.35 14.89
N VAL A 205 -23.35 -1.68 13.66
CA VAL A 205 -24.53 -2.49 13.41
C VAL A 205 -24.15 -3.95 13.63
N SER A 206 -24.77 -4.59 14.62
CA SER A 206 -24.62 -6.03 14.87
C SER A 206 -25.30 -6.85 13.76
N PRO A 207 -24.87 -8.11 13.55
CA PRO A 207 -25.54 -9.01 12.62
C PRO A 207 -27.04 -9.13 12.86
N ARG A 208 -27.83 -8.92 11.81
CA ARG A 208 -29.31 -8.90 11.84
C ARG A 208 -29.91 -10.27 11.51
N ASN A 209 -29.13 -11.15 10.89
CA ASN A 209 -29.58 -12.48 10.47
C ASN A 209 -28.45 -13.52 10.58
N PRO A 210 -28.76 -14.83 10.49
CA PRO A 210 -27.75 -15.89 10.62
C PRO A 210 -26.63 -15.85 9.57
N VAL A 211 -26.92 -15.38 8.35
CA VAL A 211 -25.92 -15.27 7.28
C VAL A 211 -24.90 -14.19 7.63
N GLU A 212 -25.36 -13.00 8.04
CA GLU A 212 -24.51 -11.94 8.56
C GLU A 212 -23.70 -12.41 9.77
N GLY A 213 -24.32 -13.18 10.67
CA GLY A 213 -23.64 -13.70 11.87
C GLY A 213 -22.49 -14.64 11.52
N LYS A 214 -22.68 -15.54 10.55
CA LYS A 214 -21.63 -16.45 10.09
C LYS A 214 -20.56 -15.70 9.27
N MET A 215 -20.96 -14.72 8.46
CA MET A 215 -20.03 -13.85 7.73
C MET A 215 -19.16 -13.00 8.67
N ALA A 216 -19.74 -12.48 9.76
CA ALA A 216 -19.01 -11.73 10.78
C ALA A 216 -17.93 -12.58 11.47
N ARG A 217 -18.21 -13.87 11.72
CA ARG A 217 -17.19 -14.82 12.24
C ARG A 217 -16.05 -15.04 11.25
N ILE A 218 -16.36 -15.27 9.97
CA ILE A 218 -15.35 -15.41 8.91
C ILE A 218 -14.46 -14.16 8.85
N TRP A 219 -15.05 -12.98 8.92
CA TRP A 219 -14.32 -11.72 8.92
C TRP A 219 -13.48 -11.53 10.18
N SER A 220 -14.02 -11.89 11.35
CA SER A 220 -13.30 -11.84 12.61
C SER A 220 -12.04 -12.70 12.57
N GLU A 221 -12.14 -13.93 12.09
CA GLU A 221 -11.01 -14.86 11.93
C GLU A 221 -9.98 -14.39 10.89
N VAL A 222 -10.44 -13.76 9.81
CA VAL A 222 -9.54 -13.27 8.75
C VAL A 222 -8.82 -12.00 9.18
N LEU A 223 -9.56 -11.04 9.74
CA LEU A 223 -9.08 -9.67 10.04
C LEU A 223 -8.49 -9.55 11.45
N GLY A 224 -8.75 -10.50 12.35
CA GLY A 224 -8.38 -10.38 13.76
C GLY A 224 -9.21 -9.34 14.53
N VAL A 225 -10.40 -8.99 14.02
CA VAL A 225 -11.30 -8.01 14.63
C VAL A 225 -12.41 -8.74 15.40
N PRO A 226 -12.61 -8.52 16.72
CA PRO A 226 -13.55 -9.31 17.51
C PRO A 226 -15.01 -9.24 17.04
N GLU A 227 -15.51 -8.03 16.78
CA GLU A 227 -16.91 -7.80 16.41
C GLU A 227 -16.99 -6.81 15.23
N PRO A 228 -16.78 -7.28 13.98
CA PRO A 228 -16.88 -6.41 12.82
C PRO A 228 -18.35 -6.00 12.60
N SER A 229 -18.60 -4.69 12.53
CA SER A 229 -19.93 -4.16 12.18
C SER A 229 -20.32 -4.59 10.77
N VAL A 230 -21.61 -4.89 10.54
CA VAL A 230 -22.04 -5.41 9.24
C VAL A 230 -21.94 -4.40 8.11
N THR A 231 -21.93 -3.10 8.43
CA THR A 231 -21.76 -2.01 7.48
C THR A 231 -20.31 -1.54 7.35
N ALA A 232 -19.38 -2.11 8.13
CA ALA A 232 -17.98 -1.73 8.08
C ALA A 232 -17.32 -2.19 6.78
N ASP A 233 -16.50 -1.32 6.22
CA ASP A 233 -15.69 -1.60 5.03
C ASP A 233 -14.50 -2.50 5.39
N PHE A 234 -14.41 -3.65 4.71
CA PHE A 234 -13.34 -4.63 4.85
C PHE A 234 -11.94 -4.03 4.79
N PHE A 235 -11.69 -3.13 3.84
CA PHE A 235 -10.37 -2.54 3.63
C PHE A 235 -10.06 -1.49 4.70
N GLN A 236 -11.09 -0.84 5.22
CA GLN A 236 -10.98 0.10 6.33
C GLN A 236 -10.72 -0.61 7.67
N LEU A 237 -11.13 -1.87 7.80
CA LEU A 237 -10.78 -2.77 8.91
C LEU A 237 -9.38 -3.39 8.77
N GLY A 238 -8.59 -2.99 7.77
CA GLY A 238 -7.23 -3.50 7.53
C GLY A 238 -7.14 -4.66 6.54
N GLY A 239 -8.24 -5.06 5.93
CA GLY A 239 -8.29 -6.10 4.91
C GLY A 239 -7.51 -5.74 3.63
N HIS A 240 -7.06 -6.76 2.91
CA HIS A 240 -6.41 -6.61 1.59
C HIS A 240 -6.75 -7.77 0.66
N SER A 241 -6.31 -7.72 -0.60
CA SER A 241 -6.73 -8.67 -1.65
C SER A 241 -6.51 -10.13 -1.27
N LEU A 242 -5.34 -10.50 -0.72
CA LEU A 242 -5.11 -11.87 -0.25
C LEU A 242 -6.06 -12.28 0.89
N MET A 243 -6.39 -11.38 1.82
CA MET A 243 -7.40 -11.64 2.86
C MET A 243 -8.80 -11.74 2.26
N ALA A 244 -9.13 -10.92 1.27
CA ALA A 244 -10.40 -11.00 0.55
C ALA A 244 -10.54 -12.34 -0.18
N THR A 245 -9.45 -12.87 -0.76
CA THR A 245 -9.42 -14.23 -1.31
C THR A 245 -9.66 -15.27 -0.22
N ARG A 246 -9.05 -15.14 0.97
CA ARG A 246 -9.33 -16.04 2.11
C ARG A 246 -10.79 -15.97 2.56
N VAL A 247 -11.39 -14.78 2.61
CA VAL A 247 -12.83 -14.60 2.87
C VAL A 247 -13.64 -15.35 1.82
N ALA A 248 -13.33 -15.18 0.54
CA ALA A 248 -14.06 -15.83 -0.55
C ALA A 248 -14.01 -17.37 -0.47
N MET A 249 -12.84 -17.93 -0.15
CA MET A 249 -12.69 -19.37 0.07
C MET A 249 -13.52 -19.87 1.26
N ARG A 250 -13.50 -19.13 2.38
CA ARG A 250 -14.31 -19.44 3.56
C ARG A 250 -15.80 -19.29 3.29
N VAL A 251 -16.22 -18.31 2.48
CA VAL A 251 -17.61 -18.13 2.06
C VAL A 251 -18.07 -19.31 1.20
N ARG A 252 -17.26 -19.74 0.22
CA ARG A 252 -17.55 -20.93 -0.59
C ARG A 252 -17.75 -22.16 0.29
N TYR A 253 -16.83 -22.40 1.23
CA TYR A 253 -16.94 -23.53 2.15
C TYR A 253 -18.16 -23.41 3.08
N ALA A 254 -18.43 -22.22 3.62
CA ALA A 254 -19.49 -22.00 4.59
C ALA A 254 -20.91 -21.99 4.00
N PHE A 255 -21.06 -21.59 2.74
CA PHE A 255 -22.36 -21.29 2.14
C PHE A 255 -22.60 -21.97 0.78
N GLY A 256 -21.60 -22.63 0.20
CA GLY A 256 -21.67 -23.23 -1.14
C GLY A 256 -21.53 -22.23 -2.29
N VAL A 257 -21.45 -20.93 -1.99
CA VAL A 257 -21.48 -19.87 -3.01
C VAL A 257 -20.07 -19.45 -3.43
N THR A 258 -19.80 -19.47 -4.74
CA THR A 258 -18.56 -18.94 -5.30
C THR A 258 -18.69 -17.46 -5.63
N LEU A 259 -17.76 -16.66 -5.08
CA LEU A 259 -17.65 -15.22 -5.31
C LEU A 259 -16.55 -14.92 -6.34
N SER A 260 -16.84 -14.09 -7.33
CA SER A 260 -15.83 -13.60 -8.27
C SER A 260 -14.97 -12.47 -7.65
N ALA A 261 -13.76 -12.28 -8.20
CA ALA A 261 -12.91 -11.16 -7.83
C ALA A 261 -13.60 -9.81 -8.09
N GLY A 262 -14.41 -9.71 -9.16
CA GLY A 262 -15.18 -8.51 -9.46
C GLY A 262 -16.21 -8.19 -8.37
N GLU A 263 -16.90 -9.18 -7.81
CA GLU A 263 -17.87 -8.98 -6.73
C GLU A 263 -17.21 -8.54 -5.43
N LEU A 264 -16.03 -9.09 -5.09
CA LEU A 264 -15.27 -8.71 -3.90
C LEU A 264 -14.65 -7.31 -3.98
N LEU A 265 -14.25 -6.88 -5.18
CA LEU A 265 -13.45 -5.67 -5.40
C LEU A 265 -14.26 -4.50 -5.97
N SER A 266 -15.52 -4.72 -6.35
CA SER A 266 -16.40 -3.65 -6.82
C SER A 266 -16.97 -2.89 -5.62
N GLY A 267 -16.70 -1.59 -5.51
CA GLY A 267 -17.25 -0.74 -4.45
C GLY A 267 -16.82 -1.13 -3.03
N THR A 268 -17.56 -0.64 -2.04
CA THR A 268 -17.30 -0.96 -0.63
C THR A 268 -17.63 -2.43 -0.35
N LEU A 269 -16.67 -3.14 0.24
CA LEU A 269 -16.85 -4.52 0.67
C LEU A 269 -17.35 -4.52 2.12
N THR A 270 -18.61 -4.89 2.34
CA THR A 270 -19.25 -4.97 3.68
C THR A 270 -19.84 -6.36 3.91
N ILE A 271 -20.02 -6.75 5.18
CA ILE A 271 -20.70 -8.01 5.53
C ILE A 271 -22.16 -7.99 5.04
N GLU A 272 -22.87 -6.87 5.20
CA GLU A 272 -24.24 -6.68 4.70
C GLU A 272 -24.34 -7.00 3.21
N ARG A 273 -23.45 -6.41 2.40
CA ARG A 273 -23.46 -6.61 0.95
C ARG A 273 -23.13 -8.05 0.57
N LEU A 274 -22.12 -8.65 1.21
CA LEU A 274 -21.76 -10.05 0.95
C LEU A 274 -22.88 -11.01 1.36
N ALA A 275 -23.53 -10.76 2.50
CA ALA A 275 -24.64 -11.57 2.97
C ALA A 275 -25.83 -11.51 2.00
N ALA A 276 -26.16 -10.31 1.50
CA ALA A 276 -27.20 -10.14 0.48
C ALA A 276 -26.88 -10.91 -0.81
N LEU A 277 -25.62 -10.86 -1.26
CA LEU A 277 -25.18 -11.57 -2.46
C LEU A 277 -25.25 -13.09 -2.27
N VAL A 278 -24.77 -13.62 -1.15
CA VAL A 278 -24.87 -15.04 -0.80
C VAL A 278 -26.33 -15.50 -0.76
N GLN A 279 -27.20 -14.75 -0.09
CA GLN A 279 -28.63 -15.06 -0.02
C GLN A 279 -29.28 -15.08 -1.41
N SER A 280 -28.96 -14.10 -2.27
CA SER A 280 -29.49 -14.05 -3.64
C SER A 280 -29.09 -15.28 -4.48
N ARG A 281 -27.86 -15.77 -4.30
CA ARG A 281 -27.35 -16.97 -4.99
C ARG A 281 -27.98 -18.24 -4.46
N GLN A 282 -28.11 -18.37 -3.14
CA GLN A 282 -28.78 -19.53 -2.53
C GLN A 282 -30.26 -19.62 -2.93
N LEU A 283 -30.93 -18.47 -3.12
CA LEU A 283 -32.29 -18.40 -3.66
C LEU A 283 -32.34 -18.78 -5.15
N ALA A 284 -31.33 -18.41 -5.94
CA ALA A 284 -31.24 -18.76 -7.36
C ALA A 284 -30.92 -20.25 -7.57
N GLU A 285 -29.98 -20.82 -6.81
CA GLU A 285 -29.60 -22.25 -6.87
C GLU A 285 -30.71 -23.16 -6.29
N ALA A 286 -31.56 -22.65 -5.39
CA ALA A 286 -32.77 -23.35 -4.98
C ALA A 286 -33.89 -23.29 -6.03
N GLY A 287 -33.76 -22.44 -7.05
CA GLY A 287 -34.74 -22.20 -8.11
C GLY A 287 -34.36 -22.79 -9.49
N ASP A 288 -33.07 -22.94 -9.78
CA ASP A 288 -32.55 -23.54 -11.02
C ASP A 288 -31.26 -24.29 -10.70
N GLY A 289 -31.27 -25.60 -10.98
CA GLY A 289 -30.06 -26.42 -10.90
C GLY A 289 -29.16 -26.13 -12.08
N GLU A 290 -27.85 -26.05 -11.80
CA GLU A 290 -26.72 -26.02 -12.73
C GLU A 290 -26.14 -24.61 -13.01
N VAL A 291 -24.97 -24.34 -12.42
CA VAL A 291 -24.12 -23.20 -12.80
C VAL A 291 -22.72 -23.70 -13.17
N ASP A 292 -22.30 -23.22 -14.33
CA ASP A 292 -21.06 -23.45 -15.06
C ASP A 292 -19.79 -23.19 -14.23
N ASP A 293 -18.91 -24.20 -14.16
CA ASP A 293 -17.71 -24.23 -13.31
C ASP A 293 -16.49 -23.65 -14.04
N VAL A 294 -16.20 -22.37 -13.78
CA VAL A 294 -15.00 -21.69 -14.34
C VAL A 294 -13.73 -21.95 -13.49
N LEU A 295 -13.80 -22.82 -12.47
CA LEU A 295 -12.63 -23.26 -11.70
C LEU A 295 -12.55 -24.79 -11.54
N GLY A 296 -12.81 -25.53 -12.63
CA GLY A 296 -12.70 -26.99 -12.69
C GLY A 296 -11.31 -27.61 -12.40
N TRP A 297 -10.32 -26.80 -11.99
CA TRP A 297 -9.03 -27.27 -11.45
C TRP A 297 -9.02 -27.38 -9.92
N LEU A 298 -10.04 -26.84 -9.23
CA LEU A 298 -10.23 -26.98 -7.78
C LEU A 298 -11.26 -28.05 -7.41
N SER A 299 -12.00 -28.60 -8.38
CA SER A 299 -12.94 -29.71 -8.19
C SER A 299 -12.25 -31.05 -7.92
N GLY A 300 -10.92 -31.11 -8.08
CA GLY A 300 -10.09 -32.29 -7.80
C GLY A 300 -9.45 -32.31 -6.41
N LEU A 301 -9.63 -31.27 -5.59
CA LEU A 301 -9.07 -31.24 -4.24
C LEU A 301 -10.10 -31.76 -3.23
N SER A 302 -9.69 -32.78 -2.48
CA SER A 302 -10.42 -33.28 -1.31
C SER A 302 -10.51 -32.22 -0.21
N ASP A 303 -11.51 -32.35 0.66
CA ASP A 303 -11.71 -31.46 1.82
C ASP A 303 -10.45 -31.39 2.71
N ASP A 304 -9.68 -32.47 2.77
CA ASP A 304 -8.42 -32.57 3.51
C ASP A 304 -7.29 -31.74 2.87
N GLU A 305 -7.18 -31.74 1.53
CA GLU A 305 -6.16 -30.95 0.82
C GLU A 305 -6.41 -29.45 0.92
N VAL A 306 -7.69 -29.04 0.95
CA VAL A 306 -8.09 -27.65 1.17
C VAL A 306 -7.81 -27.25 2.63
N ALA A 307 -8.08 -28.12 3.60
CA ALA A 307 -7.76 -27.89 5.00
C ALA A 307 -6.23 -27.77 5.21
N GLU A 308 -5.42 -28.58 4.52
CA GLU A 308 -3.96 -28.51 4.59
C GLU A 308 -3.39 -27.22 3.97
N LEU A 309 -3.99 -26.74 2.89
CA LEU A 309 -3.69 -25.44 2.28
C LEU A 309 -4.06 -24.25 3.18
N LEU A 310 -5.12 -24.38 3.98
CA LEU A 310 -5.54 -23.38 4.96
C LEU A 310 -4.72 -23.43 6.25
N ALA A 311 -4.14 -24.58 6.59
CA ALA A 311 -3.35 -24.80 7.80
C ALA A 311 -1.86 -24.43 7.65
N LYS A 312 -1.33 -24.32 6.42
CA LYS A 312 0.06 -23.90 6.19
C LYS A 312 0.24 -22.40 6.40
N GLU A 313 0.51 -22.02 7.64
CA GLU A 313 1.13 -20.73 7.97
C GLU A 313 2.54 -20.65 7.35
N PRO A 314 2.94 -19.54 6.71
CA PRO A 314 4.34 -19.22 6.57
C PRO A 314 4.76 -18.38 7.79
N GLY A 315 5.32 -19.03 8.81
CA GLY A 315 6.13 -18.38 9.83
C GLY A 315 5.63 -18.53 11.27
N GLY A 316 5.98 -19.67 11.88
CA GLY A 316 5.89 -19.90 13.32
C GLY A 316 6.89 -20.97 13.74
N GLU A 317 8.17 -20.60 13.86
CA GLU A 317 9.16 -21.42 14.58
C GLU A 317 8.86 -21.44 16.08
N GLY A 318 8.95 -22.62 16.69
CA GLY A 318 8.97 -22.84 18.15
C GLY A 318 8.09 -24.00 18.63
N MET A 319 8.48 -25.26 18.41
CA MET A 319 9.14 -26.20 19.37
C MET A 319 8.23 -26.69 20.53
N PRO A 320 8.47 -27.90 21.10
CA PRO A 320 9.75 -28.61 21.25
C PRO A 320 10.09 -29.63 20.16
#